data_AF-A0A9P9Q3B2-F1
#
_entry.id   AF-A0A9P9Q3B2-F1
#
_cell.length_a   1.000
_cell.length_b   1.000
_cell.length_c   1.000
_cell.angle_alpha   90.00
_cell.angle_beta   90.00
_cell.angle_gamma   90.00
#
_symmetry.space_group_name_H-M   'P 1'
#
loop_
_entity.id
_entity.type
_entity.pdbx_description
1 polymer ?
#
loop_
_entity_poly.entity_id
_entity_poly.type
_entity_poly.pdbx_seq_one_letter_code
_entity_poly.pdbx_strand_id
1 'polypeptide(L)'
;MHASMILTAIALLPAALAAPSRLPSPYYRRCANETATNTTLPATPTCDLSAVLQPSSTLTPPTADMQLVMVAFGEGTQNYSCGANLTAPPTAIGAVAQLFDASCAVANGPGADTVALGFVEESAKAIGAHFFVDNTTPDFDIVGLGNTQTKKAEDCNAPEPGANVKWLRLEAKAEGSTSTVKQIYRLNTVGGMAPKTCAGKAAGDVMTVPYQAQYWIYS
;
A
#
# COMPACT_ATOMS: atom_id res chain seq x y z
N MET A 1 -22.00 73.00 -8.10
CA MET A 1 -21.55 71.88 -7.27
C MET A 1 -21.92 70.60 -8.00
N HIS A 2 -20.98 69.99 -8.73
CA HIS A 2 -21.22 68.76 -9.50
C HIS A 2 -20.75 67.57 -8.65
N ALA A 3 -21.68 66.66 -8.31
CA ALA A 3 -21.35 65.39 -7.68
C ALA A 3 -21.38 64.30 -8.77
N SER A 4 -20.19 63.84 -9.19
CA SER A 4 -20.06 62.61 -9.97
C SER A 4 -20.02 61.43 -9.01
N MET A 5 -21.03 60.56 -9.05
CA MET A 5 -20.92 59.22 -8.49
C MET A 5 -20.33 58.29 -9.56
N ILE A 6 -19.13 57.80 -9.32
CA ILE A 6 -18.49 56.75 -10.11
C ILE A 6 -18.95 55.41 -9.54
N LEU A 7 -19.75 54.66 -10.32
CA LEU A 7 -20.12 53.28 -10.02
C LEU A 7 -18.95 52.37 -10.44
N THR A 8 -18.13 51.93 -9.48
CA THR A 8 -17.12 50.88 -9.74
C THR A 8 -17.79 49.51 -9.65
N ALA A 9 -18.05 48.90 -10.81
CA ALA A 9 -18.42 47.49 -10.91
C ALA A 9 -17.19 46.61 -10.64
N ILE A 10 -17.14 45.97 -9.48
CA ILE A 10 -16.13 44.97 -9.15
C ILE A 10 -16.57 43.65 -9.79
N ALA A 11 -15.91 43.26 -10.88
CA ALA A 11 -16.10 41.95 -11.48
C ALA A 11 -15.49 40.88 -10.57
N LEU A 12 -16.35 40.09 -9.92
CA LEU A 12 -15.96 38.85 -9.24
C LEU A 12 -15.61 37.80 -10.31
N LEU A 13 -14.32 37.62 -10.56
CA LEU A 13 -13.81 36.45 -11.27
C LEU A 13 -14.03 35.22 -10.39
N PRO A 14 -14.66 34.14 -10.89
CA PRO A 14 -14.68 32.88 -10.16
C PRO A 14 -13.24 32.36 -10.08
N ALA A 15 -12.73 32.25 -8.86
CA ALA A 15 -11.53 31.49 -8.58
C ALA A 15 -11.84 30.03 -8.95
N ALA A 16 -11.45 29.63 -10.16
CA ALA A 16 -11.40 28.23 -10.52
C ALA A 16 -10.46 27.56 -9.52
N LEU A 17 -11.02 26.76 -8.60
CA LEU A 17 -10.25 25.77 -7.86
C LEU A 17 -9.66 24.86 -8.93
N ALA A 18 -8.39 25.11 -9.28
CA ALA A 18 -7.58 24.11 -9.93
C ALA A 18 -7.51 22.95 -8.94
N ALA A 19 -8.33 21.93 -9.16
CA ALA A 19 -8.15 20.65 -8.50
C ALA A 19 -6.67 20.29 -8.71
N PRO A 20 -5.90 19.98 -7.66
CA PRO A 20 -4.54 19.53 -7.85
C PRO A 20 -4.63 18.28 -8.71
N SER A 21 -4.17 18.40 -9.95
CA SER A 21 -3.96 17.28 -10.85
C SER A 21 -2.87 16.42 -10.20
N ARG A 22 -3.29 15.50 -9.33
CA ARG A 22 -2.49 14.36 -8.90
C ARG A 22 -2.41 13.43 -10.11
N LEU A 23 -1.62 13.84 -11.10
CA LEU A 23 -1.09 12.90 -12.06
C LEU A 23 -0.28 11.89 -11.25
N PRO A 24 -0.55 10.58 -11.38
CA PRO A 24 0.28 9.56 -10.79
C PRO A 24 1.72 9.79 -11.25
N SER A 25 2.63 9.94 -10.30
CA SER A 25 4.07 9.83 -10.50
C SER A 25 4.37 8.60 -11.37
N PRO A 26 5.37 8.61 -12.28
CA PRO A 26 5.62 7.52 -13.22
C PRO A 26 6.13 6.22 -12.56
N TYR A 27 5.93 6.05 -11.25
CA TYR A 27 6.61 5.05 -10.44
C TYR A 27 6.20 3.62 -10.71
N TYR A 28 5.10 3.34 -11.42
CA TYR A 28 4.86 2.00 -11.96
C TYR A 28 3.74 2.04 -13.02
N ARG A 29 4.03 2.54 -14.22
CA ARG A 29 3.23 2.13 -15.39
C ARG A 29 3.77 0.79 -15.86
N ARG A 30 2.91 -0.22 -15.97
CA ARG A 30 3.17 -1.39 -16.80
C ARG A 30 3.74 -0.89 -18.13
N CYS A 31 4.98 -1.26 -18.45
CA CYS A 31 5.53 -0.94 -19.77
C CYS A 31 4.58 -1.56 -20.80
N ALA A 32 3.78 -0.73 -21.48
CA ALA A 32 2.85 -1.18 -22.52
C ALA A 32 3.55 -1.78 -23.75
N ASN A 33 4.88 -1.94 -23.70
CA ASN A 33 5.75 -2.42 -24.77
C ASN A 33 6.44 -3.76 -24.46
N GLU A 34 6.08 -4.49 -23.42
CA GLU A 34 6.43 -5.93 -23.38
C GLU A 34 5.50 -6.74 -24.30
N THR A 35 5.64 -6.52 -25.60
CA THR A 35 5.48 -7.61 -26.57
C THR A 35 6.66 -8.56 -26.38
N ALA A 36 6.64 -9.33 -25.29
CA ALA A 36 7.59 -10.41 -25.06
C ALA A 36 7.25 -11.59 -25.98
N THR A 37 7.80 -11.58 -27.18
CA THR A 37 7.85 -12.73 -28.09
C THR A 37 8.87 -13.77 -27.63
N ASN A 38 8.95 -14.05 -26.33
CA ASN A 38 9.81 -15.11 -25.78
C ASN A 38 9.10 -15.79 -24.61
N THR A 39 8.35 -16.84 -24.95
CA THR A 39 7.37 -17.56 -24.11
C THR A 39 8.03 -18.50 -23.09
N THR A 40 9.04 -18.03 -22.37
CA THR A 40 9.54 -18.73 -21.19
C THR A 40 9.68 -17.72 -20.07
N LEU A 41 8.53 -17.36 -19.49
CA LEU A 41 8.48 -16.82 -18.13
C LEU A 41 9.30 -17.80 -17.26
N PRO A 42 10.31 -17.36 -16.50
CA PRO A 42 10.97 -18.26 -15.56
C PRO A 42 9.88 -18.87 -14.67
N ALA A 43 9.78 -20.20 -14.66
CA ALA A 43 8.77 -20.90 -13.89
C ALA A 43 8.87 -20.42 -12.44
N THR A 44 7.83 -19.75 -11.96
CA THR A 44 7.69 -19.42 -10.54
C THR A 44 7.86 -20.73 -9.79
N PRO A 45 8.82 -20.83 -8.85
CA PRO A 45 8.98 -22.06 -8.08
C PRO A 45 7.63 -22.35 -7.39
N THR A 46 7.01 -23.47 -7.77
CA THR A 46 5.72 -23.89 -7.22
C THR A 46 5.97 -24.51 -5.86
N CYS A 47 6.12 -23.66 -4.85
CA CYS A 47 6.17 -24.11 -3.46
C CYS A 47 4.75 -24.41 -2.98
N ASP A 48 4.58 -25.46 -2.19
CA ASP A 48 3.30 -25.82 -1.62
C ASP A 48 2.96 -24.87 -0.46
N LEU A 49 1.90 -24.08 -0.64
CA LEU A 49 1.39 -23.14 0.36
C LEU A 49 0.28 -23.73 1.24
N SER A 50 -0.18 -24.95 0.96
CA SER A 50 -1.36 -25.53 1.63
C SER A 50 -1.17 -25.75 3.14
N ALA A 51 0.07 -25.98 3.57
CA ALA A 51 0.43 -26.17 4.98
C ALA A 51 1.00 -24.92 5.65
N VAL A 52 1.11 -23.80 4.94
CA VAL A 52 1.74 -22.58 5.46
C VAL A 52 0.74 -21.80 6.31
N LEU A 53 1.10 -21.58 7.57
CA LEU A 53 0.27 -20.86 8.54
C LEU A 53 0.74 -19.42 8.72
N GLN A 54 -0.22 -18.52 8.89
CA GLN A 54 0.07 -17.14 9.26
C GLN A 54 0.77 -17.06 10.63
N PRO A 55 1.61 -16.04 10.86
CA PRO A 55 2.03 -15.66 12.20
C PRO A 55 0.83 -15.48 13.13
N SER A 56 0.98 -15.91 14.38
CA SER A 56 -0.08 -15.76 15.40
C SER A 56 -0.42 -14.29 15.63
N SER A 57 -1.71 -13.97 15.66
CA SER A 57 -2.22 -12.63 15.92
C SER A 57 -3.65 -12.66 16.47
N THR A 58 -4.18 -11.48 16.81
CA THR A 58 -5.60 -11.32 17.20
C THR A 58 -6.51 -11.00 16.01
N LEU A 59 -5.99 -10.99 14.78
CA LEU A 59 -6.81 -10.83 13.58
C LEU A 59 -7.65 -12.08 13.35
N THR A 60 -8.87 -11.91 12.85
CA THR A 60 -9.70 -13.04 12.44
C THR A 60 -8.97 -13.83 11.36
N PRO A 61 -8.76 -15.15 11.52
CA PRO A 61 -8.04 -15.95 10.53
C PRO A 61 -8.85 -16.09 9.23
N PRO A 62 -8.21 -16.48 8.11
CA PRO A 62 -8.89 -16.80 6.86
C PRO A 62 -9.94 -17.91 7.08
N THR A 63 -11.05 -17.84 6.37
CA THR A 63 -12.10 -18.87 6.44
C THR A 63 -11.66 -20.13 5.69
N ALA A 64 -12.24 -21.28 6.05
CA ALA A 64 -11.84 -22.59 5.51
C ALA A 64 -12.05 -22.76 4.00
N ASP A 65 -12.87 -21.91 3.36
CA ASP A 65 -13.09 -21.89 1.91
C ASP A 65 -12.01 -21.10 1.14
N MET A 66 -11.10 -20.44 1.86
CA MET A 66 -10.02 -19.64 1.26
C MET A 66 -8.71 -20.43 1.22
N GLN A 67 -7.95 -20.23 0.15
CA GLN A 67 -6.61 -20.81 0.00
C GLN A 67 -5.55 -19.70 -0.05
N LEU A 68 -4.41 -19.94 0.59
CA LEU A 68 -3.24 -19.07 0.47
C LEU A 68 -2.66 -19.24 -0.93
N VAL A 69 -2.77 -18.21 -1.76
CA VAL A 69 -2.30 -18.26 -3.16
C VAL A 69 -0.94 -17.61 -3.35
N MET A 70 -0.53 -16.73 -2.43
CA MET A 70 0.75 -16.03 -2.50
C MET A 70 1.12 -15.40 -1.16
N VAL A 71 2.42 -15.35 -0.87
CA VAL A 71 2.97 -14.41 0.12
C VAL A 71 3.91 -13.45 -0.61
N ALA A 72 3.62 -12.16 -0.55
CA ALA A 72 4.45 -11.12 -1.13
C ALA A 72 5.21 -10.35 -0.05
N PHE A 73 6.50 -10.12 -0.26
CA PHE A 73 7.28 -9.14 0.50
C PHE A 73 7.08 -7.77 -0.12
N GLY A 74 6.66 -6.80 0.68
CA GLY A 74 6.49 -5.41 0.26
C GLY A 74 7.55 -4.53 0.87
N GLU A 75 8.20 -3.71 0.03
CA GLU A 75 9.16 -2.70 0.45
C GLU A 75 8.76 -1.33 -0.12
N GLY A 76 8.69 -0.32 0.76
CA GLY A 76 8.33 1.02 0.34
C GLY A 76 8.14 2.00 1.49
N THR A 77 7.11 2.83 1.42
CA THR A 77 6.86 3.90 2.40
C THR A 77 5.41 3.95 2.87
N GLN A 78 5.27 4.30 4.15
CA GLN A 78 4.04 4.83 4.71
C GLN A 78 4.03 6.34 4.56
N ASN A 79 2.91 6.89 4.11
CA ASN A 79 2.78 8.31 3.78
C ASN A 79 1.80 8.99 4.74
N TYR A 80 2.21 10.14 5.26
CA TYR A 80 1.46 10.90 6.26
C TYR A 80 1.37 12.39 5.88
N SER A 81 0.27 13.06 6.19
CA SER A 81 0.08 14.50 5.98
C SER A 81 0.04 15.24 7.30
N CYS A 82 0.76 16.36 7.35
CA CYS A 82 0.73 17.27 8.50
C CYS A 82 -0.52 18.15 8.50
N GLY A 83 -1.15 18.27 9.67
CA GLY A 83 -2.24 19.22 9.90
C GLY A 83 -1.73 20.59 10.32
N ALA A 84 -2.65 21.51 10.61
CA ALA A 84 -2.31 22.85 11.12
C ALA A 84 -1.65 22.81 12.50
N ASN A 85 -1.99 21.82 13.34
CA ASN A 85 -1.32 21.62 14.62
C ASN A 85 -0.01 20.84 14.43
N LEU A 86 1.12 21.55 14.35
CA LEU A 86 2.43 20.95 14.09
C LEU A 86 2.98 20.13 15.27
N THR A 87 2.40 20.23 16.47
CA THR A 87 2.78 19.40 17.62
C THR A 87 2.02 18.08 17.68
N ALA A 88 0.99 17.91 16.84
CA ALA A 88 0.26 16.64 16.72
C ALA A 88 0.96 15.68 15.75
N PRO A 89 0.75 14.36 15.91
CA PRO A 89 1.15 13.38 14.91
C PRO A 89 0.49 13.66 13.55
N PRO A 90 1.17 13.39 12.42
CA PRO A 90 0.56 13.52 11.11
C PRO A 90 -0.49 12.42 10.88
N THR A 91 -1.42 12.66 9.97
CA THR A 91 -2.50 11.71 9.62
C THR A 91 -2.05 10.80 8.48
N ALA A 92 -2.35 9.50 8.56
CA ALA A 92 -2.04 8.56 7.48
C ALA A 92 -2.84 8.90 6.22
N ILE A 93 -2.17 8.92 5.07
CA ILE A 93 -2.77 9.20 3.76
C ILE A 93 -2.52 8.09 2.72
N GLY A 94 -1.87 7.00 3.14
CA GLY A 94 -1.68 5.81 2.32
C GLY A 94 -0.29 5.20 2.45
N ALA A 95 0.02 4.27 1.57
CA ALA A 95 1.31 3.63 1.43
C ALA A 95 1.62 3.41 -0.05
N VAL A 96 2.89 3.24 -0.38
CA VAL A 96 3.36 2.77 -1.68
C VAL A 96 4.44 1.74 -1.41
N ALA A 97 4.39 0.58 -2.07
CA ALA A 97 5.42 -0.45 -1.98
C ALA A 97 5.57 -1.22 -3.28
N GLN A 98 6.80 -1.61 -3.59
CA GLN A 98 7.08 -2.63 -4.58
C GLN A 98 6.89 -4.01 -3.94
N LEU A 99 6.32 -4.95 -4.69
CA LEU A 99 6.00 -6.29 -4.22
C LEU A 99 6.92 -7.31 -4.87
N PHE A 100 7.43 -8.25 -4.06
CA PHE A 100 8.30 -9.34 -4.47
C PHE A 100 7.71 -10.67 -4.00
N ASP A 101 7.82 -11.71 -4.82
CA ASP A 101 7.31 -13.04 -4.44
C ASP A 101 8.18 -13.66 -3.34
N ALA A 102 7.58 -13.85 -2.16
CA ALA A 102 8.19 -14.47 -0.99
C ALA A 102 7.59 -15.84 -0.66
N SER A 103 6.69 -16.37 -1.50
CA SER A 103 5.91 -17.58 -1.24
C SER A 103 6.81 -18.77 -0.90
N CYS A 104 7.86 -18.99 -1.68
CA CYS A 104 8.81 -20.08 -1.43
C CYS A 104 9.72 -19.86 -0.23
N ALA A 105 10.11 -18.62 0.07
CA ALA A 105 10.92 -18.34 1.24
C ALA A 105 10.13 -18.66 2.51
N VAL A 106 8.85 -18.27 2.54
CA VAL A 106 7.95 -18.54 3.67
C VAL A 106 7.56 -20.02 3.75
N ALA A 107 7.34 -20.70 2.63
CA ALA A 107 7.03 -22.13 2.62
C ALA A 107 8.18 -23.00 3.14
N ASN A 108 9.42 -22.69 2.73
CA ASN A 108 10.61 -23.45 3.14
C ASN A 108 11.16 -23.02 4.51
N GLY A 109 10.78 -21.83 4.99
CA GLY A 109 11.11 -21.31 6.32
C GLY A 109 9.87 -20.78 7.04
N PRO A 110 8.96 -21.65 7.52
CA PRO A 110 7.77 -21.22 8.24
C PRO A 110 8.17 -20.43 9.48
N GLY A 111 7.81 -19.15 9.52
CA GLY A 111 8.21 -18.23 10.59
C GLY A 111 9.32 -17.22 10.22
N ALA A 112 9.82 -17.23 8.98
CA ALA A 112 10.65 -16.14 8.47
C ALA A 112 9.87 -14.82 8.58
N ASP A 113 10.36 -13.90 9.38
CA ASP A 113 9.81 -12.54 9.46
C ASP A 113 10.31 -11.67 8.29
N THR A 114 9.83 -10.44 8.20
CA THR A 114 10.18 -9.51 7.13
C THR A 114 11.68 -9.16 7.12
N VAL A 115 12.34 -9.17 8.27
CA VAL A 115 13.79 -8.92 8.37
C VAL A 115 14.56 -10.09 7.76
N ALA A 116 14.11 -11.32 7.99
CA ALA A 116 14.66 -12.53 7.38
C ALA A 116 14.44 -12.58 5.85
N LEU A 117 13.49 -11.81 5.31
CA LEU A 117 13.25 -11.66 3.87
C LEU A 117 14.11 -10.56 3.22
N GLY A 118 14.90 -9.81 4.00
CA GLY A 118 15.65 -8.60 3.59
C GLY A 118 16.81 -8.78 2.60
N PHE A 119 16.87 -9.90 1.89
CA PHE A 119 17.77 -10.12 0.75
C PHE A 119 16.97 -10.58 -0.47
N VAL A 120 15.97 -9.80 -0.88
CA VAL A 120 15.50 -9.88 -2.26
C VAL A 120 16.44 -8.98 -3.06
N GLU A 121 17.41 -9.58 -3.78
CA GLU A 121 18.25 -8.81 -4.69
C GLU A 121 17.35 -7.95 -5.60
N GLU A 122 17.78 -6.71 -5.88
CA GLU A 122 17.16 -5.81 -6.88
C GLU A 122 17.20 -6.47 -8.28
N SER A 123 16.40 -7.51 -8.52
CA SER A 123 16.55 -8.37 -9.69
C SER A 123 15.38 -9.39 -9.83
N ALA A 124 14.73 -9.38 -10.99
CA ALA A 124 13.83 -10.42 -11.56
C ALA A 124 12.58 -10.91 -10.80
N LYS A 125 12.37 -10.56 -9.51
CA LYS A 125 11.24 -11.06 -8.69
C LYS A 125 10.17 -10.01 -8.34
N ALA A 126 10.30 -8.78 -8.84
CA ALA A 126 9.23 -7.80 -8.69
C ALA A 126 7.97 -8.30 -9.39
N ILE A 127 6.95 -8.61 -8.60
CA ILE A 127 5.69 -9.17 -9.08
C ILE A 127 4.59 -8.13 -9.17
N GLY A 128 4.80 -6.91 -8.69
CA GLY A 128 3.76 -5.90 -8.70
C GLY A 128 4.02 -4.72 -7.79
N ALA A 129 2.95 -3.98 -7.54
CA ALA A 129 2.97 -2.82 -6.67
C ALA A 129 1.73 -2.79 -5.76
N HIS A 130 1.92 -2.20 -4.60
CA HIS A 130 0.89 -1.81 -3.67
C HIS A 130 0.85 -0.28 -3.60
N PHE A 131 -0.33 0.31 -3.73
CA PHE A 131 -0.52 1.75 -3.62
C PHE A 131 -1.94 2.08 -3.12
N PHE A 132 -2.23 3.36 -2.92
CA PHE A 132 -3.55 3.82 -2.50
C PHE A 132 -4.16 4.65 -3.64
N VAL A 133 -5.35 4.25 -4.12
CA VAL A 133 -6.08 4.99 -5.18
C VAL A 133 -6.79 6.23 -4.64
N ASP A 134 -7.10 6.21 -3.35
CA ASP A 134 -7.56 7.33 -2.53
C ASP A 134 -6.99 7.16 -1.12
N ASN A 135 -7.28 8.06 -0.18
CA ASN A 135 -6.69 8.02 1.17
C ASN A 135 -7.07 6.78 2.01
N THR A 136 -8.01 5.95 1.54
CA THR A 136 -8.62 4.84 2.28
C THR A 136 -8.67 3.50 1.53
N THR A 137 -8.43 3.50 0.21
CA THR A 137 -8.53 2.33 -0.65
C THR A 137 -7.14 1.85 -1.06
N PRO A 138 -6.57 0.86 -0.35
CA PRO A 138 -5.39 0.15 -0.78
C PRO A 138 -5.67 -0.70 -2.02
N ASP A 139 -4.76 -0.67 -2.96
CA ASP A 139 -4.77 -1.35 -4.24
C ASP A 139 -3.51 -2.22 -4.36
N PHE A 140 -3.68 -3.43 -4.89
CA PHE A 140 -2.61 -4.37 -5.18
C PHE A 140 -2.71 -4.75 -6.66
N ASP A 141 -1.72 -4.38 -7.45
CA ASP A 141 -1.59 -4.80 -8.84
C ASP A 141 -0.45 -5.82 -8.94
N ILE A 142 -0.82 -7.10 -9.03
CA ILE A 142 0.12 -8.22 -8.99
C ILE A 142 0.04 -8.99 -10.31
N VAL A 143 1.18 -9.18 -10.96
CA VAL A 143 1.35 -9.97 -12.18
C VAL A 143 0.88 -11.40 -11.92
N GLY A 144 -0.06 -11.88 -12.74
CA GLY A 144 -0.63 -13.22 -12.64
C GLY A 144 -1.88 -13.33 -11.76
N LEU A 145 -2.07 -12.44 -10.77
CA LEU A 145 -3.30 -12.37 -9.96
C LEU A 145 -4.27 -11.29 -10.44
N GLY A 146 -3.74 -10.21 -11.01
CA GLY A 146 -4.50 -9.02 -11.40
C GLY A 146 -4.62 -7.99 -10.28
N ASN A 147 -5.48 -7.01 -10.51
CA ASN A 147 -5.74 -5.92 -9.59
C ASN A 147 -6.71 -6.33 -8.49
N THR A 148 -6.41 -5.93 -7.25
CA THR A 148 -7.28 -6.09 -6.08
C THR A 148 -7.36 -4.79 -5.28
N GLN A 149 -8.50 -4.12 -5.31
CA GLN A 149 -8.80 -3.06 -4.37
C GLN A 149 -9.33 -3.65 -3.07
N THR A 150 -8.95 -3.06 -1.95
CA THR A 150 -9.32 -3.56 -0.63
C THR A 150 -9.84 -2.43 0.26
N LYS A 151 -10.43 -2.82 1.39
CA LYS A 151 -10.75 -1.94 2.51
C LYS A 151 -10.18 -2.55 3.80
N LYS A 152 -9.82 -1.71 4.77
CA LYS A 152 -9.42 -2.20 6.09
C LYS A 152 -10.63 -2.81 6.79
N ALA A 153 -10.53 -4.08 7.18
CA ALA A 153 -11.55 -4.77 7.96
C ALA A 153 -11.20 -4.79 9.44
N GLU A 154 -9.96 -5.19 9.78
CA GLU A 154 -9.47 -5.26 11.15
C GLU A 154 -8.02 -4.77 11.25
N ASP A 155 -7.63 -4.38 12.47
CA ASP A 155 -6.23 -4.11 12.80
C ASP A 155 -5.87 -4.65 14.18
N CYS A 156 -4.60 -4.98 14.37
CA CYS A 156 -4.01 -5.25 15.68
C CYS A 156 -2.59 -4.68 15.75
N ASN A 157 -2.04 -4.60 16.95
CA ASN A 157 -0.65 -4.17 17.10
C ASN A 157 0.29 -5.24 16.53
N ALA A 158 1.38 -4.80 15.89
CA ALA A 158 2.52 -5.66 15.60
C ALA A 158 3.24 -6.06 16.92
N PRO A 159 4.05 -7.13 16.94
CA PRO A 159 4.79 -7.58 18.14
C PRO A 159 5.67 -6.54 18.83
N GLU A 160 6.11 -5.50 18.10
CA GLU A 160 6.79 -4.32 18.65
C GLU A 160 5.92 -3.06 18.45
N PRO A 161 4.91 -2.84 19.31
CA PRO A 161 4.02 -1.69 19.20
C PRO A 161 4.81 -0.39 19.30
N GLY A 162 4.58 0.53 18.36
CA GLY A 162 5.24 1.84 18.35
C GLY A 162 6.54 1.91 17.54
N ALA A 163 7.15 0.77 17.22
CA ALA A 163 8.24 0.67 16.24
C ALA A 163 7.70 0.37 14.84
N ASN A 164 6.70 -0.52 14.77
CA ASN A 164 6.17 -1.04 13.52
C ASN A 164 4.69 -0.67 13.35
N VAL A 165 4.29 -0.37 12.11
CA VAL A 165 2.88 -0.14 11.79
C VAL A 165 2.01 -1.35 12.12
N LYS A 166 0.74 -1.11 12.42
CA LYS A 166 -0.20 -2.17 12.77
C LYS A 166 -0.29 -3.28 11.73
N TRP A 167 -0.57 -4.50 12.17
CA TRP A 167 -1.00 -5.56 11.27
C TRP A 167 -2.44 -5.34 10.87
N LEU A 168 -2.78 -5.70 9.64
CA LEU A 168 -4.10 -5.42 9.06
C LEU A 168 -4.69 -6.68 8.45
N ARG A 169 -6.00 -6.84 8.61
CA ARG A 169 -6.82 -7.68 7.73
C ARG A 169 -7.54 -6.77 6.74
N LEU A 170 -7.33 -7.01 5.45
CA LEU A 170 -7.93 -6.28 4.36
C LEU A 170 -8.94 -7.19 3.65
N GLU A 171 -10.11 -6.65 3.37
CA GLU A 171 -11.18 -7.33 2.62
C GLU A 171 -11.21 -6.78 1.19
N ALA A 172 -11.22 -7.67 0.20
CA ALA A 172 -11.31 -7.28 -1.20
C ALA A 172 -12.67 -6.61 -1.50
N LYS A 173 -12.62 -5.57 -2.32
CA LYS A 173 -13.80 -4.90 -2.87
C LYS A 173 -14.15 -5.57 -4.20
N ALA A 174 -15.43 -5.86 -4.42
CA ALA A 174 -15.88 -6.35 -5.72
C ALA A 174 -15.70 -5.28 -6.82
N GLU A 175 -16.02 -4.03 -6.50
CA GLU A 175 -15.80 -2.90 -7.41
C GLU A 175 -14.33 -2.53 -7.48
N GLY A 176 -13.84 -2.35 -8.71
CA GLY A 176 -12.46 -1.94 -8.98
C GLY A 176 -11.46 -3.10 -9.02
N SER A 177 -11.81 -4.29 -8.53
CA SER A 177 -10.96 -5.48 -8.57
C SER A 177 -11.19 -6.30 -9.85
N THR A 178 -10.13 -6.96 -10.30
CA THR A 178 -10.14 -7.91 -11.44
C THR A 178 -9.71 -9.32 -11.04
N SER A 179 -9.14 -9.47 -9.84
CA SER A 179 -8.68 -10.74 -9.30
C SER A 179 -9.80 -11.53 -8.61
N THR A 180 -9.51 -12.79 -8.27
CA THR A 180 -10.35 -13.63 -7.40
C THR A 180 -9.99 -13.52 -5.92
N VAL A 181 -9.11 -12.58 -5.55
CA VAL A 181 -8.65 -12.40 -4.16
C VAL A 181 -9.82 -11.96 -3.29
N LYS A 182 -9.96 -12.61 -2.13
CA LYS A 182 -10.98 -12.29 -1.12
C LYS A 182 -10.40 -11.51 0.05
N GLN A 183 -9.20 -11.86 0.50
CA GLN A 183 -8.57 -11.25 1.68
C GLN A 183 -7.06 -11.09 1.49
N ILE A 184 -6.53 -10.00 2.05
CA ILE A 184 -5.09 -9.75 2.13
C ILE A 184 -4.75 -9.40 3.57
N TYR A 185 -3.75 -10.05 4.15
CA TYR A 185 -3.25 -9.71 5.48
C TYR A 185 -1.89 -9.04 5.37
N ARG A 186 -1.75 -7.86 6.01
CA ARG A 186 -0.46 -7.22 6.21
C ARG A 186 0.10 -7.66 7.56
N LEU A 187 1.13 -8.49 7.55
CA LEU A 187 1.75 -9.11 8.72
C LEU A 187 3.26 -8.84 8.74
N ASN A 188 3.90 -9.14 9.87
CA ASN A 188 5.35 -9.01 10.07
C ASN A 188 5.93 -7.63 9.70
N THR A 189 5.14 -6.57 9.82
CA THR A 189 5.55 -5.20 9.48
C THR A 189 6.84 -4.76 10.20
N VAL A 190 7.71 -4.04 9.49
CA VAL A 190 8.92 -3.40 10.02
C VAL A 190 8.90 -1.91 9.65
N GLY A 191 9.03 -1.04 10.64
CA GLY A 191 9.05 0.41 10.47
C GLY A 191 7.69 1.00 10.08
N GLY A 192 7.73 2.10 9.33
CA GLY A 192 6.56 2.82 8.82
C GLY A 192 5.82 3.67 9.83
N MET A 193 6.19 3.67 11.12
CA MET A 193 5.44 4.39 12.16
C MET A 193 5.43 5.90 11.95
N ALA A 194 4.27 6.51 12.18
CA ALA A 194 4.13 7.96 12.10
C ALA A 194 5.08 8.65 13.10
N PRO A 195 5.75 9.74 12.70
CA PRO A 195 6.45 10.62 13.62
C PRO A 195 5.51 11.11 14.73
N LYS A 196 6.03 11.34 15.93
CA LYS A 196 5.21 11.83 17.06
C LYS A 196 4.63 13.22 16.82
N THR A 197 5.27 14.02 15.97
CA THR A 197 4.88 15.40 15.68
C THR A 197 5.20 15.78 14.24
N CYS A 198 4.60 16.86 13.76
CA CYS A 198 4.94 17.57 12.54
C CYS A 198 5.93 18.73 12.77
N ALA A 199 6.79 18.63 13.79
CA ALA A 199 7.75 19.69 14.10
C ALA A 199 8.68 19.95 12.90
N GLY A 200 8.84 21.23 12.55
CA GLY A 200 9.64 21.65 11.40
C GLY A 200 8.98 21.42 10.04
N LYS A 201 7.67 21.15 10.01
CA LYS A 201 6.86 21.02 8.78
C LYS A 201 5.82 22.13 8.69
N ALA A 202 5.24 22.31 7.51
CA ALA A 202 4.07 23.14 7.28
C ALA A 202 2.79 22.29 7.18
N ALA A 203 1.63 22.93 7.38
CA ALA A 203 0.34 22.28 7.15
C ALA A 203 0.24 21.85 5.67
N GLY A 204 -0.13 20.59 5.44
CA GLY A 204 -0.17 19.99 4.11
C GLY A 204 1.14 19.32 3.66
N ASP A 205 2.23 19.46 4.42
CA ASP A 205 3.47 18.72 4.12
C ASP A 205 3.25 17.22 4.23
N VAL A 206 3.86 16.48 3.31
CA VAL A 206 3.86 15.02 3.30
C VAL A 206 5.15 14.51 3.93
N MET A 207 5.01 13.56 4.84
CA MET A 207 6.09 12.81 5.46
C MET A 207 6.04 11.36 4.97
N THR A 208 7.16 10.86 4.48
CA THR A 208 7.33 9.48 4.01
C THR A 208 8.22 8.72 4.99
N VAL A 209 7.74 7.60 5.51
CA VAL A 209 8.48 6.75 6.45
C VAL A 209 8.71 5.39 5.81
N PRO A 210 9.96 4.92 5.64
CA PRO A 210 10.24 3.60 5.11
C PRO A 210 9.53 2.50 5.91
N TYR A 211 8.96 1.52 5.23
CA TYR A 211 8.40 0.33 5.85
C TYR A 211 8.59 -0.89 4.96
N GLN A 212 8.55 -2.05 5.60
CA GLN A 212 8.46 -3.33 4.93
C GLN A 212 7.33 -4.16 5.57
N ALA A 213 6.74 -5.09 4.83
CA ALA A 213 5.74 -6.01 5.35
C ALA A 213 5.63 -7.29 4.53
N GLN A 214 5.01 -8.32 5.11
CA GLN A 214 4.49 -9.45 4.36
C GLN A 214 3.02 -9.26 4.05
N TYR A 215 2.63 -9.57 2.82
CA TYR A 215 1.26 -9.58 2.34
C TYR A 215 0.85 -11.02 2.04
N TRP A 216 -0.06 -11.54 2.85
CA TRP A 216 -0.59 -12.89 2.71
C TRP A 216 -1.92 -12.84 1.99
N ILE A 217 -1.98 -13.43 0.80
CA ILE A 217 -3.05 -13.22 -0.17
C ILE A 217 -3.89 -14.48 -0.29
N TYR A 218 -5.20 -14.35 -0.09
CA TYR A 218 -6.16 -15.44 -0.07
C TYR A 218 -7.25 -15.27 -1.11
N SER A 219 -7.62 -16.35 -1.80
CA SER A 219 -8.76 -16.45 -2.72
C SER A 219 -9.70 -17.58 -2.33
#